data_AF-A0A2J6IVV1-F1
#
_entry.id   AF-A0A2J6IVV1-F1
#
_cell.length_a   1.000
_cell.length_b   1.000
_cell.length_c   1.000
_cell.angle_alpha   90.00
_cell.angle_beta   90.00
_cell.angle_gamma   90.00
#
_symmetry.space_group_name_H-M   'P 1'
#
loop_
_entity.id
_entity.type
_entity.pdbx_description
1 polymer ?
#
loop_
_entity_poly.entity_id
_entity_poly.type
_entity_poly.pdbx_seq_one_letter_code
_entity_poly.pdbx_strand_id
1 'polypeptide(L)' 'MNRDRFTHVCLEAEGGRDAFVTHPSSAEEGIVKECILSSGHLVVETPGKETRCWDFRECEEMRHTKIGPMI' A
#
# COMPACT_ATOMS: atom_id res chain seq x y z
N MET A 1 -6.18 6.26 3.61
CA MET A 1 -4.84 6.87 3.78
C MET A 1 -4.88 8.30 3.27
N ASN A 2 -3.98 9.19 3.75
CA ASN A 2 -3.92 10.59 3.29
C ASN A 2 -3.05 10.75 2.03
N ARG A 3 -3.31 11.79 1.24
CA ARG A 3 -2.68 12.01 -0.09
C ARG A 3 -1.16 12.22 -0.04
N ASP A 4 -0.67 12.81 1.04
CA ASP A 4 0.76 12.96 1.31
C ASP A 4 1.43 11.59 1.51
N ARG A 5 0.85 10.74 2.35
CA ARG A 5 1.31 9.36 2.57
C ARG A 5 1.25 8.51 1.31
N PHE A 6 0.16 8.65 0.54
CA PHE A 6 0.02 8.00 -0.76
C PHE A 6 1.20 8.33 -1.68
N THR A 7 1.54 9.61 -1.80
CA THR A 7 2.66 10.06 -2.64
C THR A 7 3.98 9.47 -2.14
N HIS A 8 4.18 9.41 -0.82
CA HIS A 8 5.36 8.79 -0.22
C HIS A 8 5.47 7.30 -0.55
N VAL A 9 4.39 6.53 -0.35
CA VAL A 9 4.31 5.10 -0.67
C VAL A 9 4.63 4.84 -2.14
N CYS A 10 4.13 5.69 -3.04
CA CYS A 10 4.41 5.55 -4.46
C CYS A 10 5.88 5.78 -4.79
N LEU A 11 6.50 6.81 -4.21
CA LEU A 11 7.94 7.06 -4.37
C LEU A 11 8.78 5.91 -3.80
N GLU A 12 8.35 5.30 -2.69
CA GLU A 12 9.03 4.14 -2.12
C GLU A 12 8.89 2.90 -3.00
N ALA A 13 7.69 2.63 -3.51
CA ALA A 13 7.41 1.53 -4.43
C ALA A 13 8.19 1.66 -5.75
N GLU A 14 8.21 2.86 -6.35
CA GLU A 14 9.04 3.17 -7.53
C GLU A 14 10.55 3.08 -7.21
N GLY A 15 10.93 3.40 -5.98
CA GLY A 15 12.29 3.23 -5.46
C GLY A 15 12.69 1.77 -5.19
N GLY A 16 11.82 0.80 -5.48
CA GLY A 16 12.06 -0.63 -5.30
C GLY A 16 11.89 -1.12 -3.86
N ARG A 17 11.17 -0.36 -3.01
CA ARG A 17 10.79 -0.82 -1.67
C ARG A 17 9.41 -1.44 -1.70
N ASP A 18 9.27 -2.58 -1.06
CA ASP A 18 7.98 -3.23 -0.87
C ASP A 18 7.12 -2.41 0.09
N ALA A 19 6.09 -1.75 -0.45
CA ALA A 19 5.11 -1.01 0.34
C ALA A 19 3.83 -1.84 0.48
N PHE A 20 3.42 -2.12 1.71
CA PHE A 20 2.22 -2.92 1.99
C PHE A 20 1.06 -2.01 2.39
N VAL A 21 -0.12 -2.33 1.87
CA VAL A 21 -1.36 -1.63 2.20
C VAL A 21 -2.45 -2.64 2.53
N THR A 22 -3.36 -2.25 3.41
CA THR A 22 -4.54 -3.02 3.75
C THR A 22 -5.80 -2.26 3.38
N HIS A 23 -6.83 -2.98 2.95
CA HIS A 23 -8.16 -2.47 2.72
C HIS A 23 -9.05 -2.81 3.93
N PRO A 24 -9.20 -1.90 4.92
CA PRO A 24 -9.95 -2.16 6.16
C PRO A 24 -11.39 -2.61 5.93
N SER A 25 -12.03 -2.15 4.85
CA SER A 25 -13.41 -2.56 4.51
C SER A 25 -13.53 -4.02 4.08
N SER A 26 -12.49 -4.58 3.43
CA SER A 26 -12.47 -5.98 3.00
C SER A 26 -11.65 -6.88 3.92
N ALA A 27 -10.90 -6.29 4.87
CA ALA A 27 -9.83 -6.95 5.63
C ALA A 27 -8.80 -7.66 4.71
N GLU A 28 -8.62 -7.16 3.49
CA GLU A 28 -7.63 -7.67 2.54
C GLU A 28 -6.32 -6.90 2.67
N GLU A 29 -5.21 -7.57 2.42
CA GLU A 29 -3.88 -6.98 2.37
C GLU A 29 -3.23 -7.24 1.02
N GLY A 30 -2.38 -6.31 0.59
CA GLY A 30 -1.68 -6.42 -0.68
C GLY A 30 -0.42 -5.56 -0.70
N ILE A 31 0.51 -5.96 -1.55
CA ILE A 31 1.71 -5.19 -1.82
C ILE A 31 1.47 -4.23 -2.97
N VAL A 32 1.83 -2.97 -2.82
CA VAL A 32 1.74 -1.96 -3.87
C VAL A 32 2.75 -2.30 -4.97
N LYS A 33 2.25 -2.57 -6.17
CA LYS A 33 3.04 -2.81 -7.37
C LYS A 33 3.19 -1.54 -8.20
N GLU A 34 2.12 -0.77 -8.30
CA GLU A 34 2.09 0.45 -9.11
C GLU A 34 1.13 1.47 -8.48
N CYS A 35 1.39 2.74 -8.76
CA CYS A 35 0.59 3.86 -8.28
C CYS A 35 0.08 4.72 -9.43
N ILE A 36 -1.23 4.99 -9.43
CA ILE A 36 -1.87 5.88 -10.40
C ILE A 36 -2.11 7.23 -9.74
N LEU A 37 -1.12 8.13 -9.83
CA LEU A 37 -1.16 9.46 -9.20
C LEU A 37 -2.30 10.35 -9.73
N SER A 38 -2.66 10.24 -11.02
CA SER A 38 -3.74 11.03 -11.64
C SER A 38 -5.11 10.80 -10.99
N SER A 39 -5.42 9.54 -10.69
CA SER A 39 -6.72 9.16 -10.12
C SER A 39 -6.65 8.95 -8.61
N GLY A 40 -5.45 8.82 -8.04
CA GLY A 40 -5.27 8.46 -6.64
C GLY A 40 -5.61 6.99 -6.38
N HIS A 41 -5.21 6.10 -7.28
CA HIS A 41 -5.45 4.67 -7.12
C HIS A 41 -4.12 3.94 -6.94
N LEU A 42 -4.17 2.83 -6.20
CA LEU A 42 -3.07 1.94 -5.90
C LEU A 42 -3.33 0.61 -6.59
N VAL A 43 -2.39 0.14 -7.39
CA VAL A 43 -2.41 -1.22 -7.93
C VAL A 43 -1.65 -2.09 -6.94
N VAL A 44 -2.38 -3.00 -6.30
CA VAL A 44 -1.86 -3.91 -5.29
C VAL A 44 -1.91 -5.34 -5.79
N GLU A 45 -0.96 -6.15 -5.38
CA GLU A 45 -0.97 -7.60 -5.56
C GLU A 45 -1.32 -8.24 -4.22
N THR A 46 -2.43 -8.97 -4.19
CA THR A 46 -2.87 -9.71 -2.99
C THR A 46 -2.05 -11.00 -2.85
N PRO A 47 -2.02 -11.64 -1.67
CA PRO A 47 -1.34 -12.93 -1.49
C PRO A 47 -1.89 -14.04 -2.39
N GLY A 48 -3.11 -13.89 -2.91
CA GLY A 48 -3.70 -14.77 -3.92
C GLY A 48 -3.09 -14.63 -5.32
N LYS A 49 -2.08 -13.76 -5.50
CA LYS A 49 -1.53 -13.32 -6.80
C LYS A 49 -2.57 -12.64 -7.70
N GLU A 50 -3.61 -12.09 -7.10
CA GLU A 50 -4.57 -11.26 -7.83
C GLU A 50 -4.11 -9.81 -7.77
N THR A 51 -4.12 -9.15 -8.92
CA THR A 51 -3.91 -7.70 -8.97
C THR A 51 -5.24 -6.99 -8.76
N ARG A 52 -5.29 -6.11 -7.77
CA ARG A 52 -6.47 -5.29 -7.46
C ARG A 52 -6.10 -3.82 -7.52
N CYS A 53 -7.08 -3.01 -7.89
CA CYS A 53 -6.94 -1.55 -7.91
C CYS A 53 -7.78 -1.00 -6.76
N TRP A 54 -7.14 -0.29 -5.83
CA TRP A 54 -7.80 0.26 -4.65
C TRP A 54 -7.61 1.78 -4.58
N ASP A 55 -8.60 2.48 -4.04
CA ASP A 55 -8.50 3.91 -3.80
C ASP A 55 -7.62 4.17 -2.57
N PHE A 56 -6.62 5.06 -2.66
CA PHE A 56 -5.73 5.32 -1.52
C PHE A 56 -6.50 5.82 -0.30
N ARG A 57 -7.68 6.42 -0.50
CA ARG A 57 -8.51 6.94 0.60
C ARG A 57 -9.10 5.82 1.43
N GLU A 58 -9.44 4.70 0.78
CA GLU A 58 -10.06 3.53 1.39
C GLU A 58 -9.03 2.53 1.94
N CYS A 59 -7.76 2.66 1.57
CA CYS A 59 -6.67 1.84 2.10
C CYS A 59 -5.97 2.45 3.30
N GLU A 60 -5.31 1.64 4.10
CA GLU A 60 -4.34 2.06 5.11
C GLU A 60 -2.96 1.51 4.79
N GLU A 61 -1.92 2.32 5.01
CA GLU A 61 -0.53 1.88 4.87
C GLU A 61 -0.22 0.92 6.02
N MET A 62 0.11 -0.32 5.69
CA MET A 62 0.72 -1.23 6.65
C MET A 62 2.16 -0.82 6.81
N ARG A 63 2.38 0.14 7.70
CA ARG A 63 3.69 0.30 8.31
C ARG A 63 3.97 -1.00 9.02
N HIS A 64 4.92 -1.78 8.53
CA HIS A 64 5.71 -2.60 9.42
C HIS A 64 6.28 -1.63 10.45
N THR A 65 5.54 -1.41 11.54
CA THR A 65 6.17 -0.94 12.75
C THR A 65 7.26 -1.96 12.94
N LYS A 66 8.52 -1.51 12.87
CA LYS A 66 9.59 -2.29 13.45
C LYS A 66 9.05 -2.61 14.83
N ILE A 67 8.64 -3.87 15.02
CA ILE A 67 8.61 -4.47 16.33
C ILE A 67 10.02 -4.16 16.80
N GLY A 68 10.14 -3.21 17.73
CA GLY A 68 11.43 -2.81 18.28
C GLY A 68 12.20 -4.07 18.66
N PRO A 69 13.54 -4.01 18.72
CA PRO A 69 14.36 -5.19 18.94
C PRO A 69 13.72 -6.05 20.02
N MET A 70 13.34 -7.28 19.67
CA MET A 70 12.99 -8.27 20.69
C MET A 70 14.28 -8.47 21.49
N ILE A 71 14.34 -7.75 22.61
CA ILE A 71 15.17 -7.86 23.83
C ILE A 71 16.45 -8.67 23.67
#